data_AF-M6K3C5-F1
#
_entry.id   AF-M6K3C5-F1
#
_cell.length_a   1.000
_cell.length_b   1.000
_cell.length_c   1.000
_cell.angle_alpha   90.00
_cell.angle_beta   90.00
_cell.angle_gamma   90.00
#
_symmetry.space_group_name_H-M   'P 1'
#
loop_
_entity.id
_entity.type
_entity.pdbx_description
1 polymer ?
#
loop_
_entity_poly.entity_id
_entity_poly.type
_entity_poly.pdbx_seq_one_letter_code
_entity_poly.pdbx_strand_id
1 'polypeptide(L)'
;MRKKNFLKLVFLIGIVLIFTVNTWNEGWFSNPSSPKSKNPDVVLENQTQTQSKQILFGDLHVHTTYSMDAYAISLPMLNGEGAHPPKDACDYARYCSALDFWSINDHAEGLTPKQWQEEKDLIRQCNASAGDPKNPDMVSFLGWEWTQMGTTVESHYGHRNVIFKDTDEDKVPARTVAASGPYTELFSGPPFLMRNILKIVAPGGNRQAYYDFADFVTDRLSYKHCPSGVHVKELPKDCTEWAATPAELFEKLQQWNIPTLVIPHGNTWGFYTPPGITYDKQLKGKDHNEDVQKLVEIYSGHGNSEEYRPWQEVSIDRNGKPVCNEPSLGFEPSCWRAGEIIRSRCLKEGDSAKECDEKASIARENHAIAGVSGFNTVPGADLDDWGNSGQCPDCFLPAFNYRPGNSVQYALAITNFDNPHKPRNFRFGFIGSSDSHTARAGNGYKEYWRKGLTEASGPEKPNAFGMMEPAKNRKNPSLNQYLLVLKVWDLLKSWITKDRPLSFLPEVWLQFILKVGIEIRSGIL
;
A
#
# COMPACT_ATOMS: atom_id res chain seq x y z
N MET A 1 -61.78 -35.39 -31.29
CA MET A 1 -60.37 -35.04 -30.99
C MET A 1 -60.32 -33.60 -30.48
N ARG A 2 -60.72 -33.43 -29.22
CA ARG A 2 -61.02 -32.17 -28.55
C ARG A 2 -60.71 -32.40 -27.08
N LYS A 3 -59.71 -31.68 -26.54
CA LYS A 3 -59.48 -31.32 -25.12
C LYS A 3 -58.01 -30.91 -24.84
N LYS A 4 -57.02 -31.48 -25.55
CA LYS A 4 -55.59 -31.12 -25.34
C LYS A 4 -55.14 -29.80 -25.99
N ASN A 5 -55.78 -29.33 -27.06
CA ASN A 5 -55.40 -28.07 -27.74
C ASN A 5 -56.12 -26.83 -27.17
N PHE A 6 -57.27 -27.02 -26.51
CA PHE A 6 -57.97 -25.92 -25.82
C PHE A 6 -57.22 -25.50 -24.54
N LEU A 7 -56.70 -26.47 -23.78
CA LEU A 7 -55.92 -26.18 -22.58
C LEU A 7 -54.59 -25.48 -22.90
N LYS A 8 -53.95 -25.81 -24.04
CA LYS A 8 -52.73 -25.13 -24.50
C LYS A 8 -52.98 -23.69 -24.96
N LEU A 9 -54.12 -23.42 -25.59
CA LEU A 9 -54.50 -22.06 -25.99
C LEU A 9 -54.88 -21.19 -24.78
N VAL A 10 -55.59 -21.76 -23.80
CA VAL A 10 -55.93 -21.06 -22.54
C VAL A 10 -54.67 -20.80 -21.69
N PHE A 11 -53.70 -21.72 -21.68
CA PHE A 11 -52.43 -21.50 -20.97
C PHE A 11 -51.53 -20.47 -21.65
N LEU A 12 -51.51 -20.44 -23.00
CA LEU A 12 -50.74 -19.43 -23.75
C LEU A 12 -51.35 -18.02 -23.61
N ILE A 13 -52.69 -17.91 -23.64
CA ILE A 13 -53.40 -16.64 -23.41
C ILE A 13 -53.26 -16.20 -21.94
N GLY A 14 -53.24 -17.14 -20.99
CA GLY A 14 -52.96 -16.86 -19.57
C GLY A 14 -51.55 -16.33 -19.33
N ILE A 15 -50.53 -16.88 -20.00
CA ILE A 15 -49.14 -16.39 -19.90
C ILE A 15 -48.99 -15.01 -20.54
N VAL A 16 -49.64 -14.76 -21.69
CA VAL A 16 -49.60 -13.44 -22.35
C VAL A 16 -50.36 -12.38 -21.52
N LEU A 17 -51.48 -12.74 -20.87
CA LEU A 17 -52.22 -11.84 -19.98
C LEU A 17 -51.49 -11.56 -18.65
N ILE A 18 -50.76 -12.53 -18.11
CA ILE A 18 -49.90 -12.31 -16.92
C ILE A 18 -48.72 -11.38 -17.26
N PHE A 19 -48.18 -11.45 -18.49
CA PHE A 19 -47.13 -10.54 -18.94
C PHE A 19 -47.65 -9.13 -19.31
N THR A 20 -48.90 -8.98 -19.78
CA THR A 20 -49.48 -7.66 -20.07
C THR A 20 -50.09 -6.97 -18.85
N VAL A 21 -50.50 -7.71 -17.81
CA VAL A 21 -51.03 -7.13 -16.56
C VAL A 21 -49.91 -6.78 -15.56
N ASN A 22 -48.81 -7.55 -15.51
CA ASN A 22 -47.65 -7.20 -14.69
C ASN A 22 -46.74 -6.11 -15.30
N THR A 23 -46.97 -5.72 -16.55
CA THR A 23 -46.26 -4.58 -17.18
C THR A 23 -47.04 -3.26 -17.06
N TRP A 24 -48.24 -3.27 -16.49
CA TRP A 24 -49.14 -2.10 -16.43
C TRP A 24 -49.61 -1.70 -15.03
N ASN A 25 -49.19 -2.36 -13.95
CA ASN A 25 -49.43 -1.89 -12.58
C ASN A 25 -48.36 -2.45 -11.63
N GLU A 26 -47.18 -1.83 -11.62
CA GLU A 26 -46.43 -1.40 -10.43
C GLU A 26 -45.23 -0.57 -10.94
N GLY A 27 -45.34 0.75 -10.81
CA GLY A 27 -44.37 1.71 -11.30
C GLY A 27 -43.16 1.81 -10.39
N TRP A 28 -41.99 1.42 -10.90
CA TRP A 28 -40.67 1.72 -10.32
C TRP A 28 -39.71 2.34 -11.35
N PHE A 29 -40.27 3.09 -12.30
CA PHE A 29 -39.53 4.13 -13.02
C PHE A 29 -40.05 5.49 -12.58
N SER A 30 -39.66 5.89 -11.38
CA SER A 30 -39.57 7.32 -11.08
C SER A 30 -38.47 7.89 -11.97
N ASN A 31 -38.87 8.57 -13.04
CA ASN A 31 -38.09 9.69 -13.54
C ASN A 31 -37.72 10.55 -12.33
N PRO A 32 -36.47 10.98 -12.15
CA PRO A 32 -36.19 12.01 -11.18
C PRO A 32 -37.04 13.21 -11.60
N SER A 33 -38.08 13.49 -10.82
CA SER A 33 -38.73 14.77 -10.79
C SER A 33 -37.62 15.78 -10.55
N SER A 34 -37.22 16.48 -11.61
CA SER A 34 -36.58 17.78 -11.47
C SER A 34 -37.43 18.55 -10.45
N PRO A 35 -36.85 19.08 -9.36
CA PRO A 35 -37.59 20.07 -8.61
C PRO A 35 -37.90 21.17 -9.62
N LYS A 36 -39.19 21.42 -9.89
CA LYS A 36 -39.60 22.72 -10.39
C LYS A 36 -39.31 23.72 -9.27
N SER A 37 -38.04 24.08 -9.14
CA SER A 37 -37.63 25.35 -8.60
C SER A 37 -38.40 26.38 -9.42
N LYS A 38 -39.41 27.00 -8.80
CA LYS A 38 -39.84 28.31 -9.25
C LYS A 38 -38.59 29.16 -9.17
N ASN A 39 -38.00 29.53 -10.31
CA ASN A 39 -37.11 30.68 -10.35
C ASN A 39 -37.86 31.81 -9.65
N PRO A 40 -37.37 32.34 -8.51
CA PRO A 40 -37.53 33.76 -8.34
C PRO A 40 -36.77 34.37 -9.53
N ASP A 41 -37.36 35.32 -10.23
CA ASP A 41 -36.59 36.21 -11.09
C ASP A 41 -35.56 36.91 -10.18
N VAL A 42 -34.41 36.27 -9.99
CA VAL A 42 -33.24 36.90 -9.42
C VAL A 42 -32.75 37.78 -10.55
N VAL A 43 -33.20 39.03 -10.51
CA VAL A 43 -32.53 40.14 -11.15
C VAL A 43 -31.06 39.99 -10.78
N LEU A 44 -30.24 39.59 -11.76
CA LEU A 44 -28.79 39.63 -11.68
C LEU A 44 -28.40 41.09 -11.60
N GLU A 45 -28.46 41.62 -10.38
CA GLU A 45 -27.77 42.85 -10.01
C GLU A 45 -26.28 42.57 -10.25
N ASN A 46 -25.66 43.41 -11.08
CA ASN A 46 -24.23 43.40 -11.38
C ASN A 46 -23.44 43.55 -10.07
N GLN A 47 -23.21 42.44 -9.37
CA GLN A 47 -22.21 42.36 -8.33
C GLN A 47 -20.88 42.05 -9.00
N THR A 48 -19.99 43.04 -8.94
CA THR A 48 -18.56 42.90 -9.16
C THR A 48 -18.07 41.52 -8.72
N GLN A 49 -17.62 40.73 -9.70
CA GLN A 49 -17.19 39.35 -9.56
C GLN A 49 -15.97 39.27 -8.63
N THR A 50 -16.20 39.23 -7.31
CA THR A 50 -15.25 38.62 -6.38
C THR A 50 -15.15 37.16 -6.80
N GLN A 51 -14.00 36.75 -7.34
CA GLN A 51 -13.77 35.37 -7.80
C GLN A 51 -14.24 34.41 -6.70
N SER A 52 -15.33 33.69 -6.96
CA SER A 52 -15.95 32.80 -5.97
C SER A 52 -14.97 31.71 -5.59
N LYS A 53 -14.82 31.42 -4.29
CA LYS A 53 -14.01 30.28 -3.83
C LYS A 53 -14.60 29.00 -4.42
N GLN A 54 -13.74 28.14 -4.96
CA GLN A 54 -14.10 26.82 -5.48
C GLN A 54 -13.58 25.75 -4.52
N ILE A 55 -14.35 24.68 -4.35
CA ILE A 55 -13.92 23.46 -3.67
C ILE A 55 -13.55 22.47 -4.76
N LEU A 56 -12.37 21.88 -4.67
CA LEU A 56 -11.86 20.86 -5.58
C LEU A 56 -11.58 19.59 -4.79
N PHE A 57 -11.93 18.44 -5.36
CA PHE A 57 -11.70 17.12 -4.83
C PHE A 57 -10.64 16.43 -5.67
N GLY A 58 -9.65 15.84 -5.01
CA GLY A 58 -8.58 15.17 -5.72
C GLY A 58 -7.81 14.17 -4.90
N ASP A 59 -6.88 13.50 -5.57
CA ASP A 59 -6.09 12.41 -5.03
C ASP A 59 -4.63 12.51 -5.51
N LEU A 60 -3.70 12.83 -4.61
CA LEU A 60 -2.30 13.09 -4.96
C LEU A 60 -1.39 11.88 -4.70
N HIS A 61 -1.95 10.67 -4.62
CA HIS A 61 -1.17 9.47 -4.33
C HIS A 61 -1.81 8.23 -4.96
N VAL A 62 -1.39 7.89 -6.18
CA VAL A 62 -1.93 6.75 -6.93
C VAL A 62 -0.79 5.95 -7.56
N HIS A 63 -0.79 4.65 -7.29
CA HIS A 63 0.13 3.68 -7.86
C HIS A 63 -0.55 2.89 -8.97
N THR A 64 0.28 2.44 -9.91
CA THR A 64 -0.09 1.58 -11.01
C THR A 64 0.77 0.33 -10.92
N THR A 65 0.63 -0.61 -11.86
CA THR A 65 1.56 -1.75 -11.91
C THR A 65 2.96 -1.39 -12.40
N TYR A 66 3.28 -0.10 -12.52
CA TYR A 66 4.67 0.37 -12.53
C TYR A 66 5.26 0.46 -11.11
N SER A 67 4.46 0.29 -10.05
CA SER A 67 4.95 0.01 -8.70
C SER A 67 5.10 -1.50 -8.49
N MET A 68 6.16 -1.90 -7.80
CA MET A 68 6.54 -3.32 -7.65
C MET A 68 5.55 -4.07 -6.75
N ASP A 69 5.17 -3.48 -5.63
CA ASP A 69 4.14 -3.97 -4.73
C ASP A 69 2.74 -3.96 -5.35
N ALA A 70 2.37 -2.93 -6.11
CA ALA A 70 1.12 -2.91 -6.88
C ALA A 70 1.09 -4.06 -7.91
N TYR A 71 2.19 -4.31 -8.63
CA TYR A 71 2.30 -5.49 -9.49
C TYR A 71 2.18 -6.77 -8.68
N ALA A 72 2.88 -6.90 -7.54
CA ALA A 72 2.82 -8.09 -6.69
C ALA A 72 1.38 -8.38 -6.23
N ILE A 73 0.64 -7.36 -5.77
CA ILE A 73 -0.76 -7.44 -5.37
C ILE A 73 -1.65 -7.87 -6.53
N SER A 74 -1.32 -7.46 -7.75
CA SER A 74 -2.05 -7.86 -8.96
C SER A 74 -1.90 -9.34 -9.34
N LEU A 75 -0.95 -10.07 -8.72
CA LEU A 75 -0.67 -11.46 -9.07
C LEU A 75 -1.78 -12.42 -8.61
N PRO A 76 -1.99 -13.54 -9.36
CA PRO A 76 -3.01 -14.53 -9.04
C PRO A 76 -2.90 -15.12 -7.62
N MET A 77 -1.69 -15.27 -7.07
CA MET A 77 -1.49 -15.83 -5.72
C MET A 77 -2.13 -14.97 -4.61
N LEU A 78 -2.34 -13.68 -4.87
CA LEU A 78 -2.96 -12.73 -3.95
C LEU A 78 -4.41 -12.41 -4.33
N ASN A 79 -5.01 -13.22 -5.23
CA ASN A 79 -6.32 -12.96 -5.85
C ASN A 79 -6.38 -11.61 -6.59
N GLY A 80 -5.25 -11.14 -7.13
CA GLY A 80 -5.20 -9.92 -7.92
C GLY A 80 -5.92 -10.04 -9.25
N GLU A 81 -6.36 -8.89 -9.78
CA GLU A 81 -7.16 -8.81 -11.01
C GLU A 81 -6.33 -8.84 -12.31
N GLY A 82 -5.01 -8.81 -12.17
CA GLY A 82 -4.06 -8.59 -13.26
C GLY A 82 -3.55 -7.16 -13.32
N ALA A 83 -2.66 -6.89 -14.29
CA ALA A 83 -1.94 -5.63 -14.36
C ALA A 83 -2.85 -4.43 -14.66
N HIS A 84 -2.60 -3.33 -13.96
CA HIS A 84 -3.25 -2.03 -14.10
C HIS A 84 -2.25 -1.00 -14.62
N PRO A 85 -2.22 -0.70 -15.93
CA PRO A 85 -1.29 0.27 -16.50
C PRO A 85 -1.64 1.71 -16.08
N PRO A 86 -0.72 2.68 -16.23
CA PRO A 86 -0.96 4.09 -15.92
C PRO A 86 -2.24 4.70 -16.50
N LYS A 87 -2.67 4.25 -17.69
CA LYS A 87 -3.93 4.70 -18.30
C LYS A 87 -5.16 4.41 -17.44
N ASP A 88 -5.18 3.28 -16.73
CA ASP A 88 -6.30 2.91 -15.87
C ASP A 88 -6.52 3.96 -14.77
N ALA A 89 -5.43 4.54 -14.22
CA ALA A 89 -5.51 5.58 -13.21
C ALA A 89 -6.14 6.88 -13.74
N CYS A 90 -5.73 7.35 -14.92
CA CYS A 90 -6.33 8.51 -15.58
C CYS A 90 -7.83 8.30 -15.85
N ASP A 91 -8.19 7.14 -16.43
CA ASP A 91 -9.59 6.83 -16.75
C ASP A 91 -10.42 6.71 -15.47
N TYR A 92 -9.89 6.06 -14.42
CA TYR A 92 -10.60 5.88 -13.16
C TYR A 92 -10.81 7.21 -12.43
N ALA A 93 -9.77 8.03 -12.33
CA ALA A 93 -9.84 9.38 -11.74
C ALA A 93 -10.95 10.20 -12.41
N ARG A 94 -11.00 10.19 -13.75
CA ARG A 94 -11.95 10.99 -14.52
C ARG A 94 -13.37 10.44 -14.53
N TYR A 95 -13.54 9.14 -14.80
CA TYR A 95 -14.86 8.57 -15.10
C TYR A 95 -15.50 7.83 -13.93
N CYS A 96 -14.71 7.24 -13.04
CA CYS A 96 -15.23 6.49 -11.89
C CYS A 96 -15.35 7.38 -10.66
N SER A 97 -14.29 8.12 -10.34
CA SER A 97 -14.23 9.00 -9.16
C SER A 97 -14.64 10.43 -9.44
N ALA A 98 -14.60 10.86 -10.71
CA ALA A 98 -14.90 12.22 -11.14
C ALA A 98 -14.13 13.28 -10.35
N LEU A 99 -12.81 13.06 -10.20
CA LEU A 99 -11.92 13.97 -9.49
C LEU A 99 -11.66 15.25 -10.29
N ASP A 100 -11.51 16.37 -9.59
CA ASP A 100 -11.05 17.63 -10.18
C ASP A 100 -9.54 17.63 -10.43
N PHE A 101 -8.78 16.86 -9.64
CA PHE A 101 -7.35 16.66 -9.86
C PHE A 101 -6.84 15.33 -9.30
N TRP A 102 -5.75 14.82 -9.87
CA TRP A 102 -5.05 13.65 -9.33
C TRP A 102 -3.56 13.66 -9.68
N SER A 103 -2.77 12.78 -9.06
CA SER A 103 -1.35 12.58 -9.38
C SER A 103 -1.01 11.10 -9.53
N ILE A 104 -0.16 10.78 -10.51
CA ILE A 104 0.51 9.48 -10.59
C ILE A 104 1.77 9.53 -9.73
N ASN A 105 1.99 8.50 -8.91
CA ASN A 105 3.04 8.47 -7.90
C ASN A 105 3.70 7.11 -7.78
N ASP A 106 3.92 6.41 -8.90
CA ASP A 106 4.62 5.12 -8.87
C ASP A 106 6.01 5.24 -8.19
N HIS A 107 6.43 4.16 -7.53
CA HIS A 107 7.70 4.13 -6.78
C HIS A 107 8.90 4.40 -7.68
N ALA A 108 9.67 5.43 -7.37
CA ALA A 108 10.88 5.77 -8.11
C ALA A 108 11.94 4.65 -8.08
N GLU A 109 11.95 3.83 -7.02
CA GLU A 109 12.87 2.72 -6.76
C GLU A 109 12.76 1.58 -7.80
N GLY A 110 11.64 1.53 -8.52
CA GLY A 110 11.38 0.55 -9.56
C GLY A 110 11.11 1.14 -10.93
N LEU A 111 11.04 2.46 -11.08
CA LEU A 111 10.64 3.07 -12.34
C LEU A 111 11.80 3.12 -13.34
N THR A 112 11.64 2.48 -14.50
CA THR A 112 12.66 2.53 -15.56
C THR A 112 12.57 3.85 -16.34
N PRO A 113 13.66 4.30 -17.00
CA PRO A 113 13.62 5.48 -17.86
C PRO A 113 12.53 5.42 -18.94
N LYS A 114 12.25 4.21 -19.45
CA LYS A 114 11.16 3.99 -20.40
C LYS A 114 9.79 4.20 -19.74
N GLN A 115 9.56 3.60 -18.57
CA GLN A 115 8.32 3.77 -17.81
C GLN A 115 8.08 5.23 -17.41
N TRP A 116 9.13 5.93 -16.97
CA TRP A 116 9.06 7.37 -16.68
C TRP A 116 8.66 8.20 -17.91
N GLN A 117 9.19 7.86 -19.09
CA GLN A 117 8.77 8.51 -20.32
C GLN A 117 7.30 8.22 -20.65
N GLU A 118 6.86 6.98 -20.47
CA GLU A 118 5.47 6.59 -20.70
C GLU A 118 4.49 7.29 -19.74
N GLU A 119 4.86 7.50 -18.47
CA GLU A 119 4.06 8.28 -17.52
C GLU A 119 3.99 9.76 -17.90
N LYS A 120 5.13 10.37 -18.28
CA LYS A 120 5.14 11.75 -18.82
C LYS A 120 4.18 11.89 -20.00
N ASP A 121 4.26 10.97 -20.95
CA ASP A 121 3.45 11.00 -22.16
C ASP A 121 1.97 10.74 -21.85
N LEU A 122 1.67 9.83 -20.91
CA LEU A 122 0.31 9.60 -20.44
C LEU A 122 -0.28 10.85 -19.79
N ILE A 123 0.42 11.46 -18.83
CA ILE A 123 -0.11 12.62 -18.10
C ILE A 123 -0.41 13.77 -19.07
N ARG A 124 0.46 14.00 -20.06
CA ARG A 124 0.19 14.96 -21.16
C ARG A 124 -1.07 14.60 -21.94
N GLN A 125 -1.26 13.33 -22.29
CA GLN A 125 -2.45 12.86 -23.00
C GLN A 125 -3.73 12.98 -22.16
N CYS A 126 -3.64 12.69 -20.85
CA CYS A 126 -4.75 12.82 -19.91
C CYS A 126 -5.20 14.29 -19.82
N ASN A 127 -4.25 15.22 -19.65
CA ASN A 127 -4.53 16.66 -19.64
C ASN A 127 -5.02 17.19 -21.00
N ALA A 128 -4.46 16.71 -22.12
CA ALA A 128 -4.93 17.09 -23.46
C ALA A 128 -6.38 16.64 -23.72
N SER A 129 -6.83 15.60 -23.03
CA SER A 129 -8.19 15.08 -23.12
C SER A 129 -9.17 15.81 -22.19
N ALA A 130 -8.70 16.67 -21.28
CA ALA A 130 -9.49 17.28 -20.20
C ALA A 130 -10.31 18.52 -20.62
N GLY A 131 -10.41 18.81 -21.92
CA GLY A 131 -11.20 19.94 -22.43
C GLY A 131 -10.41 21.24 -22.57
N ASP A 132 -11.02 22.39 -22.23
CA ASP A 132 -10.36 23.70 -22.32
C ASP A 132 -9.20 23.78 -21.31
N PRO A 133 -7.94 23.98 -21.74
CA PRO A 133 -6.82 24.10 -20.81
C PRO A 133 -6.94 25.23 -19.78
N LYS A 134 -7.80 26.23 -20.02
CA LYS A 134 -8.09 27.30 -19.04
C LYS A 134 -9.12 26.90 -17.99
N ASN A 135 -9.90 25.85 -18.25
CA ASN A 135 -10.93 25.33 -17.38
C ASN A 135 -11.13 23.83 -17.67
N PRO A 136 -10.13 22.99 -17.36
CA PRO A 136 -10.21 21.56 -17.63
C PRO A 136 -11.23 20.90 -16.69
N ASP A 137 -11.80 19.77 -17.09
CA ASP A 137 -12.66 18.97 -16.21
C ASP A 137 -11.87 18.21 -15.13
N MET A 138 -10.58 17.94 -15.38
CA MET A 138 -9.65 17.32 -14.45
C MET A 138 -8.20 17.77 -14.72
N VAL A 139 -7.41 17.99 -13.67
CA VAL A 139 -5.96 18.23 -13.76
C VAL A 139 -5.19 16.98 -13.35
N SER A 140 -4.32 16.49 -14.24
CA SER A 140 -3.45 15.34 -13.98
C SER A 140 -2.03 15.82 -13.71
N PHE A 141 -1.51 15.56 -12.52
CA PHE A 141 -0.17 15.89 -12.12
C PHE A 141 0.79 14.71 -12.36
N LEU A 142 2.01 15.05 -12.79
CA LEU A 142 3.10 14.10 -12.87
C LEU A 142 3.85 14.09 -11.55
N GLY A 143 4.20 12.90 -11.08
CA GLY A 143 5.00 12.73 -9.88
C GLY A 143 5.56 11.32 -9.75
N TRP A 144 6.21 11.07 -8.63
CA TRP A 144 6.64 9.75 -8.18
C TRP A 144 6.59 9.68 -6.66
N GLU A 145 6.63 8.47 -6.10
CA GLU A 145 6.90 8.26 -4.68
C GLU A 145 8.39 7.99 -4.45
N TRP A 146 8.96 8.70 -3.47
CA TRP A 146 10.26 8.43 -2.88
C TRP A 146 10.07 7.62 -1.59
N THR A 147 10.49 6.36 -1.62
CA THR A 147 10.03 5.30 -0.72
C THR A 147 11.13 4.89 0.25
N GLN A 148 11.41 5.75 1.24
CA GLN A 148 12.54 5.53 2.16
C GLN A 148 12.14 4.79 3.43
N MET A 149 12.86 3.70 3.69
CA MET A 149 12.74 2.94 4.93
C MET A 149 14.10 2.68 5.58
N GLY A 150 14.29 3.18 6.80
CA GLY A 150 15.35 2.76 7.71
C GLY A 150 14.90 1.70 8.72
N THR A 151 15.84 0.90 9.22
CA THR A 151 15.62 -0.09 10.30
C THR A 151 15.60 0.52 11.69
N THR A 152 16.12 1.74 11.85
CA THR A 152 16.25 2.42 13.14
C THR A 152 15.65 3.82 13.08
N VAL A 153 15.37 4.41 14.24
CA VAL A 153 14.86 5.78 14.34
C VAL A 153 15.78 6.77 13.63
N GLU A 154 17.09 6.59 13.69
CA GLU A 154 18.09 7.49 13.08
C GLU A 154 18.06 7.41 11.56
N SER A 155 17.96 6.19 11.01
CA SER A 155 18.06 5.92 9.57
C SER A 155 16.73 6.03 8.81
N HIS A 156 15.59 6.09 9.51
CA HIS A 156 14.26 6.09 8.91
C HIS A 156 13.72 7.51 8.64
N TYR A 157 13.35 7.84 7.41
CA TYR A 157 12.81 9.16 7.04
C TYR A 157 11.38 9.15 6.51
N GLY A 158 10.80 7.97 6.28
CA GLY A 158 9.45 7.82 5.75
C GLY A 158 9.35 8.20 4.28
N HIS A 159 8.15 8.02 3.75
CA HIS A 159 7.88 8.15 2.32
C HIS A 159 7.43 9.57 1.93
N ARG A 160 7.65 9.95 0.68
CA ARG A 160 7.31 11.29 0.14
C ARG A 160 6.87 11.21 -1.31
N ASN A 161 5.72 11.79 -1.63
CA ASN A 161 5.37 12.07 -3.02
C ASN A 161 6.09 13.32 -3.51
N VAL A 162 6.67 13.25 -4.70
CA VAL A 162 7.26 14.38 -5.41
C VAL A 162 6.37 14.69 -6.61
N ILE A 163 5.81 15.89 -6.67
CA ILE A 163 4.81 16.28 -7.67
C ILE A 163 5.24 17.56 -8.38
N PHE A 164 5.03 17.60 -9.70
CA PHE A 164 5.40 18.74 -10.55
C PHE A 164 4.18 19.53 -11.01
N LYS A 165 4.36 20.85 -11.10
CA LYS A 165 3.33 21.76 -11.59
C LYS A 165 3.11 21.65 -13.09
N ASP A 166 4.20 21.53 -13.85
CA ASP A 166 4.20 21.49 -15.31
C ASP A 166 4.41 20.05 -15.81
N THR A 167 4.06 19.80 -17.07
CA THR A 167 4.21 18.48 -17.71
C THR A 167 5.08 18.53 -18.96
N ASP A 168 5.53 19.71 -19.38
CA ASP A 168 6.40 19.89 -20.54
C ASP A 168 7.76 19.21 -20.32
N GLU A 169 8.36 18.68 -21.38
CA GLU A 169 9.57 17.83 -21.29
C GLU A 169 10.79 18.52 -20.66
N ASP A 170 10.92 19.82 -20.85
CA ASP A 170 11.99 20.67 -20.30
C ASP A 170 11.65 21.26 -18.92
N LYS A 171 10.42 21.05 -18.44
CA LYS A 171 9.91 21.54 -17.14
C LYS A 171 9.66 20.42 -16.13
N VAL A 172 10.06 19.19 -16.43
CA VAL A 172 10.03 18.06 -15.51
C VAL A 172 11.41 17.39 -15.46
N PRO A 173 11.76 16.70 -14.36
CA PRO A 173 13.02 15.96 -14.29
C PRO A 173 13.15 14.92 -15.42
N ALA A 174 14.36 14.80 -15.97
CA ALA A 174 14.63 13.78 -17.00
C ALA A 174 14.54 12.35 -16.45
N ARG A 175 14.64 12.18 -15.13
CA ARG A 175 14.60 10.92 -14.39
C ARG A 175 13.96 11.15 -13.02
N THR A 176 13.42 10.08 -12.44
CA THR A 176 13.02 10.04 -11.04
C THR A 176 14.25 9.97 -10.12
N VAL A 177 14.06 10.32 -8.84
CA VAL A 177 15.06 10.12 -7.79
C VAL A 177 14.49 9.13 -6.80
N ALA A 178 15.10 7.96 -6.69
CA ALA A 178 14.73 6.88 -5.80
C ALA A 178 15.39 7.00 -4.42
N ALA A 179 14.81 6.37 -3.40
CA ALA A 179 15.34 6.34 -2.04
C ALA A 179 16.41 5.26 -1.86
N SER A 180 17.64 5.58 -1.45
CA SER A 180 18.61 4.53 -1.14
C SER A 180 18.45 4.04 0.31
N GLY A 181 18.75 2.76 0.54
CA GLY A 181 18.59 2.13 1.85
C GLY A 181 18.71 0.61 1.81
N PRO A 182 18.87 -0.05 2.97
CA PRO A 182 19.06 -1.50 3.06
C PRO A 182 17.85 -2.31 2.58
N TYR A 183 16.66 -1.71 2.54
CA TYR A 183 15.45 -2.37 2.04
C TYR A 183 15.03 -1.94 0.64
N THR A 184 15.73 -0.99 0.03
CA THR A 184 15.25 -0.48 -1.25
C THR A 184 15.36 -1.51 -2.38
N GLU A 185 16.35 -2.40 -2.32
CA GLU A 185 16.47 -3.50 -3.27
C GLU A 185 15.23 -4.42 -3.27
N LEU A 186 14.44 -4.44 -2.19
CA LEU A 186 13.18 -5.18 -2.13
C LEU A 186 12.13 -4.59 -3.08
N PHE A 187 12.08 -3.26 -3.23
CA PHE A 187 11.20 -2.56 -4.18
C PHE A 187 11.69 -2.69 -5.63
N SER A 188 12.96 -3.07 -5.83
CA SER A 188 13.46 -3.47 -7.15
C SER A 188 13.01 -4.88 -7.57
N GLY A 189 12.48 -5.68 -6.64
CA GLY A 189 11.80 -6.95 -6.87
C GLY A 189 12.57 -8.21 -6.47
N PRO A 190 11.92 -9.40 -6.51
CA PRO A 190 12.48 -10.64 -5.98
C PRO A 190 13.78 -11.10 -6.67
N PRO A 191 14.67 -11.84 -5.98
CA PRO A 191 15.88 -12.41 -6.58
C PRO A 191 15.61 -13.40 -7.73
N PHE A 192 16.63 -13.65 -8.56
CA PHE A 192 16.51 -14.50 -9.76
C PHE A 192 15.94 -15.89 -9.46
N LEU A 193 16.42 -16.58 -8.42
CA LEU A 193 15.94 -17.91 -8.07
C LEU A 193 14.44 -17.89 -7.71
N MET A 194 14.01 -16.92 -6.91
CA MET A 194 12.62 -16.78 -6.49
C MET A 194 11.70 -16.48 -7.69
N ARG A 195 12.11 -15.58 -8.60
CA ARG A 195 11.38 -15.32 -9.85
C ARG A 195 11.18 -16.58 -10.68
N ASN A 196 12.21 -17.40 -10.82
CA ASN A 196 12.12 -18.65 -11.60
C ASN A 196 11.24 -19.69 -10.92
N ILE A 197 11.29 -19.79 -9.59
CA ILE A 197 10.37 -20.65 -8.83
C ILE A 197 8.91 -20.21 -9.06
N LEU A 198 8.61 -18.90 -8.96
CA LEU A 198 7.26 -18.38 -9.19
C LEU A 198 6.74 -18.69 -10.60
N LYS A 199 7.59 -18.60 -11.64
CA LYS A 199 7.24 -19.00 -13.01
C LYS A 199 6.90 -20.48 -13.14
N ILE A 200 7.66 -21.35 -12.48
CA ILE A 200 7.47 -22.80 -12.55
C ILE A 200 6.19 -23.20 -11.81
N VAL A 201 6.09 -22.75 -10.56
CA VAL A 201 4.99 -23.08 -9.64
C VAL A 201 3.68 -22.45 -10.12
N ALA A 202 3.73 -21.22 -10.62
CA ALA A 202 2.59 -20.44 -11.06
C ALA A 202 1.41 -20.47 -10.06
N PRO A 203 1.63 -20.04 -8.79
CA PRO A 203 0.60 -20.08 -7.76
C PRO A 203 -0.67 -19.34 -8.22
N GLY A 204 -1.86 -19.88 -7.96
CA GLY A 204 -3.11 -19.31 -8.49
C GLY A 204 -3.34 -19.54 -10.00
N GLY A 205 -2.46 -20.28 -10.69
CA GLY A 205 -2.74 -20.94 -11.97
C GLY A 205 -2.48 -20.15 -13.26
N ASN A 206 -2.30 -18.83 -13.23
CA ASN A 206 -1.98 -18.04 -14.42
C ASN A 206 -0.46 -17.87 -14.58
N ARG A 207 0.16 -18.80 -15.32
CA ARG A 207 1.61 -18.79 -15.55
C ARG A 207 2.11 -17.55 -16.31
N GLN A 208 1.31 -17.01 -17.25
CA GLN A 208 1.73 -15.84 -18.03
C GLN A 208 1.99 -14.63 -17.13
N ALA A 209 1.12 -14.39 -16.13
CA ALA A 209 1.32 -13.31 -15.17
C ALA A 209 2.67 -13.38 -14.44
N TYR A 210 3.18 -14.58 -14.18
CA TYR A 210 4.50 -14.76 -13.55
C TYR A 210 5.67 -14.61 -14.53
N TYR A 211 5.47 -14.90 -15.81
CA TYR A 211 6.45 -14.56 -16.85
C TYR A 211 6.54 -13.04 -16.99
N ASP A 212 5.40 -12.36 -17.17
CA ASP A 212 5.34 -10.90 -17.32
C ASP A 212 5.95 -10.20 -16.11
N PHE A 213 5.62 -10.67 -14.90
CA PHE A 213 6.20 -10.17 -13.66
C PHE A 213 7.71 -10.42 -13.54
N ALA A 214 8.20 -11.59 -13.95
CA ALA A 214 9.64 -11.86 -13.94
C ALA A 214 10.39 -10.99 -14.94
N ASP A 215 9.80 -10.72 -16.11
CA ASP A 215 10.37 -9.84 -17.14
C ASP A 215 10.39 -8.39 -16.65
N PHE A 216 9.29 -7.93 -16.04
CA PHE A 216 9.21 -6.63 -15.37
C PHE A 216 10.32 -6.42 -14.34
N VAL A 217 10.52 -7.37 -13.41
CA VAL A 217 11.59 -7.29 -12.41
C VAL A 217 12.99 -7.36 -13.07
N THR A 218 13.13 -8.13 -14.16
CA THR A 218 14.42 -8.27 -14.86
C THR A 218 14.80 -6.99 -15.61
N ASP A 219 13.85 -6.32 -16.25
CA ASP A 219 14.05 -5.02 -16.89
C ASP A 219 14.50 -3.97 -15.86
N ARG A 220 13.82 -3.88 -14.72
CA ARG A 220 14.16 -2.97 -13.62
C ARG A 220 15.60 -3.13 -13.13
N LEU A 221 15.97 -4.37 -12.81
CA LEU A 221 17.29 -4.69 -12.28
C LEU A 221 18.41 -4.58 -13.33
N SER A 222 18.08 -4.33 -14.60
CA SER A 222 19.09 -4.13 -15.65
C SER A 222 19.68 -2.71 -15.65
N TYR A 223 18.98 -1.73 -15.08
CA TYR A 223 19.45 -0.35 -15.01
C TYR A 223 20.45 -0.14 -13.88
N LYS A 224 21.53 0.58 -14.20
CA LYS A 224 22.59 0.88 -13.24
C LYS A 224 22.29 2.16 -12.49
N HIS A 225 22.91 2.30 -11.32
CA HIS A 225 22.87 3.54 -10.57
C HIS A 225 23.59 4.65 -11.34
N CYS A 226 23.04 5.86 -11.29
CA CYS A 226 23.69 7.05 -11.78
C CYS A 226 24.99 7.33 -11.00
N PRO A 227 26.04 7.88 -11.64
CA PRO A 227 27.25 8.34 -10.96
C PRO A 227 26.94 9.27 -9.78
N SER A 228 27.55 9.01 -8.62
CA SER A 228 27.38 9.85 -7.43
C SER A 228 28.15 11.16 -7.56
N GLY A 229 27.65 12.23 -6.94
CA GLY A 229 28.32 13.54 -6.90
C GLY A 229 28.30 14.33 -8.23
N VAL A 230 27.58 13.86 -9.24
CA VAL A 230 27.40 14.54 -10.53
C VAL A 230 26.10 15.34 -10.52
N HIS A 231 26.13 16.55 -11.08
CA HIS A 231 24.97 17.42 -11.17
C HIS A 231 23.83 16.78 -11.98
N VAL A 232 22.57 16.91 -11.54
CA VAL A 232 21.44 16.16 -12.15
C VAL A 232 21.31 16.34 -13.67
N LYS A 233 21.62 17.52 -14.19
CA LYS A 233 21.53 17.81 -15.65
C LYS A 233 22.65 17.19 -16.49
N GLU A 234 23.72 16.72 -15.86
CA GLU A 234 24.88 16.09 -16.50
C GLU A 234 24.81 14.55 -16.45
N LEU A 235 23.87 14.01 -15.68
CA LEU A 235 23.69 12.56 -15.55
C LEU A 235 23.13 11.93 -16.83
N PRO A 236 23.56 10.70 -17.18
CA PRO A 236 22.97 9.92 -18.28
C PRO A 236 21.47 9.72 -18.10
N LYS A 237 20.71 9.58 -19.19
CA LYS A 237 19.25 9.34 -19.13
C LYS A 237 18.90 7.88 -18.81
N ASP A 238 19.83 6.96 -18.99
CA ASP A 238 19.69 5.51 -18.87
C ASP A 238 20.21 4.96 -17.53
N CYS A 239 20.04 5.70 -16.45
CA CYS A 239 20.42 5.30 -15.09
C CYS A 239 19.34 5.65 -14.07
N THR A 240 19.37 4.97 -12.93
CA THR A 240 18.51 5.26 -11.78
C THR A 240 19.24 6.18 -10.81
N GLU A 241 18.66 7.35 -10.53
CA GLU A 241 19.22 8.32 -9.60
C GLU A 241 18.72 8.05 -8.18
N TRP A 242 19.56 8.26 -7.16
CA TRP A 242 19.27 7.88 -5.78
C TRP A 242 19.58 8.97 -4.77
N ALA A 243 18.79 9.05 -3.69
CA ALA A 243 19.02 9.89 -2.52
C ALA A 243 18.76 9.09 -1.23
N ALA A 244 19.69 9.11 -0.28
CA ALA A 244 19.58 8.38 0.99
C ALA A 244 18.75 9.10 2.05
N THR A 245 18.70 10.43 1.94
CA THR A 245 18.09 11.32 2.93
C THR A 245 17.19 12.35 2.24
N PRO A 246 16.21 12.92 2.95
CA PRO A 246 15.45 14.06 2.45
C PRO A 246 16.35 15.22 2.05
N ALA A 247 17.44 15.49 2.79
CA ALA A 247 18.41 16.53 2.43
C ALA A 247 19.01 16.32 1.03
N GLU A 248 19.44 15.10 0.69
CA GLU A 248 19.96 14.75 -0.64
C GLU A 248 18.88 14.84 -1.72
N LEU A 249 17.64 14.41 -1.41
CA LEU A 249 16.51 14.55 -2.33
C LEU A 249 16.26 16.04 -2.64
N PHE A 250 16.19 16.90 -1.63
CA PHE A 250 15.96 18.33 -1.83
C PHE A 250 17.09 19.00 -2.59
N GLU A 251 18.34 18.61 -2.37
CA GLU A 251 19.47 19.12 -3.15
C GLU A 251 19.29 18.80 -4.64
N LYS A 252 18.94 17.55 -4.98
CA LYS A 252 18.71 17.14 -6.37
C LYS A 252 17.52 17.86 -7.00
N LEU A 253 16.41 18.01 -6.27
CA LEU A 253 15.25 18.77 -6.73
C LEU A 253 15.60 20.25 -6.96
N GLN A 254 16.46 20.83 -6.12
CA GLN A 254 16.95 22.19 -6.30
C GLN A 254 17.85 22.33 -7.54
N GLN A 255 18.72 21.35 -7.82
CA GLN A 255 19.57 21.33 -9.02
C GLN A 255 18.74 21.27 -10.32
N TRP A 256 17.58 20.59 -10.29
CA TRP A 256 16.61 20.63 -11.40
C TRP A 256 16.06 22.05 -11.60
N ASN A 257 15.82 22.77 -10.50
CA ASN A 257 15.24 24.12 -10.45
C ASN A 257 13.86 24.18 -11.12
N ILE A 258 13.02 23.19 -10.81
CA ILE A 258 11.65 23.03 -11.31
C ILE A 258 10.67 23.18 -10.14
N PRO A 259 9.53 23.89 -10.33
CA PRO A 259 8.49 23.96 -9.30
C PRO A 259 8.02 22.58 -8.86
N THR A 260 8.30 22.24 -7.61
CA THR A 260 8.07 20.91 -7.04
C THR A 260 7.35 21.03 -5.70
N LEU A 261 6.40 20.12 -5.46
CA LEU A 261 5.78 19.89 -4.16
C LEU A 261 6.24 18.54 -3.64
N VAL A 262 6.63 18.48 -2.37
CA VAL A 262 7.02 17.23 -1.71
C VAL A 262 6.07 16.97 -0.54
N ILE A 263 5.34 15.86 -0.58
CA ILE A 263 4.26 15.53 0.37
C ILE A 263 4.67 14.30 1.17
N PRO A 264 5.12 14.43 2.43
CA PRO A 264 5.29 13.27 3.30
C PRO A 264 3.93 12.60 3.59
N HIS A 265 3.94 11.29 3.73
CA HIS A 265 2.75 10.48 3.99
C HIS A 265 3.11 9.21 4.78
N GLY A 266 2.10 8.44 5.21
CA GLY A 266 2.32 7.14 5.87
C GLY A 266 3.11 7.19 7.19
N ASN A 267 3.37 8.38 7.73
CA ASN A 267 4.35 8.61 8.79
C ASN A 267 4.11 7.78 10.06
N THR A 268 2.86 7.44 10.36
CA THR A 268 2.51 6.69 11.57
C THR A 268 2.32 5.20 11.33
N TRP A 269 2.54 4.70 10.11
CA TRP A 269 2.32 3.31 9.77
C TRP A 269 3.44 2.42 10.32
N GLY A 270 3.14 1.71 11.39
CA GLY A 270 4.12 0.88 12.11
C GLY A 270 4.53 -0.40 11.41
N PHE A 271 4.06 -0.62 10.17
CA PHE A 271 4.56 -1.69 9.31
C PHE A 271 6.05 -1.49 9.00
N TYR A 272 6.43 -0.27 8.63
CA TYR A 272 7.83 0.09 8.36
C TYR A 272 8.40 1.11 9.33
N THR A 273 7.54 1.86 10.06
CA THR A 273 8.01 2.97 10.88
C THR A 273 8.50 2.44 12.24
N PRO A 274 9.77 2.67 12.62
CA PRO A 274 10.32 2.18 13.88
C PRO A 274 9.58 2.71 15.12
N PRO A 275 9.40 1.89 16.17
CA PRO A 275 8.80 2.35 17.42
C PRO A 275 9.69 3.39 18.12
N GLY A 276 9.07 4.33 18.84
CA GLY A 276 9.79 5.42 19.52
C GLY A 276 10.25 6.56 18.61
N ILE A 277 9.96 6.52 17.29
CA ILE A 277 10.26 7.62 16.39
C ILE A 277 9.44 8.87 16.74
N THR A 278 10.03 10.03 16.51
CA THR A 278 9.35 11.32 16.63
C THR A 278 9.62 12.22 15.42
N TYR A 279 8.62 12.99 15.00
CA TYR A 279 8.68 13.78 13.76
C TYR A 279 9.74 14.90 13.82
N ASP A 280 10.08 15.40 15.02
CA ASP A 280 11.02 16.50 15.23
C ASP A 280 12.44 16.19 14.73
N LYS A 281 12.77 14.90 14.50
CA LYS A 281 14.03 14.54 13.85
C LYS A 281 14.22 15.23 12.51
N GLN A 282 13.16 15.44 11.73
CA GLN A 282 13.27 16.06 10.39
C GLN A 282 13.53 17.57 10.47
N LEU A 283 13.23 18.22 11.61
CA LEU A 283 13.58 19.63 11.84
C LEU A 283 15.04 19.82 12.25
N LYS A 284 15.76 18.73 12.56
CA LYS A 284 17.20 18.77 12.78
C LYS A 284 17.92 18.73 11.43
N GLY A 285 18.98 19.52 11.27
CA GLY A 285 19.78 19.49 10.04
C GLY A 285 19.04 19.98 8.79
N LYS A 286 19.16 19.26 7.66
CA LYS A 286 18.65 19.69 6.34
C LYS A 286 17.49 18.83 5.81
N ASP A 287 16.93 17.95 6.64
CA ASP A 287 15.91 16.98 6.23
C ASP A 287 14.48 17.53 6.15
N HIS A 288 14.32 18.84 6.31
CA HIS A 288 13.09 19.56 6.07
C HIS A 288 13.33 20.80 5.21
N ASN A 289 12.52 20.98 4.18
CA ASN A 289 12.54 22.17 3.33
C ASN A 289 11.13 22.76 3.18
N GLU A 290 10.89 23.92 3.82
CA GLU A 290 9.59 24.62 3.84
C GLU A 290 9.14 25.16 2.47
N ASP A 291 10.06 25.32 1.52
CA ASP A 291 9.74 25.85 0.20
C ASP A 291 9.02 24.82 -0.68
N VAL A 292 9.26 23.53 -0.43
CA VAL A 292 8.70 22.41 -1.21
C VAL A 292 7.82 21.48 -0.37
N GLN A 293 8.04 21.35 0.95
CA GLN A 293 7.19 20.56 1.84
C GLN A 293 6.10 21.40 2.49
N LYS A 294 5.06 21.71 1.71
CA LYS A 294 3.94 22.58 2.12
C LYS A 294 2.65 21.84 2.42
N LEU A 295 2.61 20.55 2.17
CA LEU A 295 1.43 19.70 2.33
C LEU A 295 1.87 18.40 3.01
N VAL A 296 1.00 17.79 3.80
CA VAL A 296 1.17 16.43 4.33
C VAL A 296 -0.08 15.63 4.01
N GLU A 297 0.12 14.38 3.65
CA GLU A 297 -0.97 13.42 3.54
C GLU A 297 -1.34 12.95 4.94
N ILE A 298 -2.47 13.44 5.43
CA ILE A 298 -2.91 13.18 6.80
C ILE A 298 -3.63 11.83 6.91
N TYR A 299 -4.21 11.36 5.80
CA TYR A 299 -4.98 10.13 5.72
C TYR A 299 -4.76 9.47 4.36
N SER A 300 -4.45 8.17 4.34
CA SER A 300 -4.39 7.40 3.09
C SER A 300 -4.67 5.92 3.25
N GLY A 301 -4.30 5.09 2.26
CA GLY A 301 -4.32 3.63 2.33
C GLY A 301 -3.60 3.07 3.56
N HIS A 302 -2.62 3.80 4.07
CA HIS A 302 -1.93 3.55 5.33
C HIS A 302 -2.80 3.70 6.59
N GLY A 303 -3.90 4.46 6.51
CA GLY A 303 -4.76 4.88 7.63
C GLY A 303 -4.57 6.35 8.02
N ASN A 304 -5.30 6.78 9.04
CA ASN A 304 -5.21 8.13 9.60
C ASN A 304 -3.90 8.31 10.38
N SER A 305 -3.18 9.40 10.12
CA SER A 305 -1.94 9.81 10.78
C SER A 305 -2.07 11.10 11.59
N GLU A 306 -3.27 11.66 11.72
CA GLU A 306 -3.52 12.94 12.40
C GLU A 306 -3.16 12.91 13.89
N GLU A 307 -3.71 11.93 14.61
CA GLU A 307 -3.96 12.06 16.04
C GLU A 307 -2.77 11.75 16.94
N TYR A 308 -2.33 12.73 17.74
CA TYR A 308 -1.33 12.47 18.77
C TYR A 308 -1.96 11.77 19.99
N ARG A 309 -1.19 10.88 20.62
CA ARG A 309 -1.49 10.32 21.95
C ARG A 309 -0.24 10.34 22.83
N PRO A 310 -0.40 10.53 24.15
CA PRO A 310 0.73 10.68 25.07
C PRO A 310 1.35 9.33 25.51
N TRP A 311 0.80 8.19 25.07
CA TRP A 311 1.44 6.89 25.26
C TRP A 311 2.53 6.66 24.21
N GLN A 312 3.47 5.76 24.49
CA GLN A 312 4.51 5.33 23.57
C GLN A 312 4.72 3.82 23.72
N GLU A 313 5.11 3.17 22.64
CA GLU A 313 5.31 1.72 22.58
C GLU A 313 6.65 1.32 23.19
N VAL A 314 7.68 2.11 22.88
CA VAL A 314 9.06 1.90 23.28
C VAL A 314 9.67 3.24 23.67
N SER A 315 10.40 3.26 24.78
CA SER A 315 11.28 4.35 25.18
C SER A 315 12.73 4.01 24.87
N ILE A 316 13.60 5.00 24.70
CA ILE A 316 15.05 4.79 24.57
C ILE A 316 15.73 5.10 25.91
N ASP A 317 16.49 4.14 26.45
CA ASP A 317 17.22 4.34 27.71
C ASP A 317 18.49 5.20 27.52
N ARG A 318 19.21 5.46 28.62
CA ARG A 318 20.45 6.26 28.61
C ARG A 318 21.58 5.67 27.77
N ASN A 319 21.53 4.37 27.48
CA ASN A 319 22.51 3.65 26.68
C ASN A 319 22.08 3.54 25.20
N GLY A 320 20.95 4.16 24.82
CA GLY A 320 20.41 4.08 23.46
C GLY A 320 19.62 2.80 23.19
N LYS A 321 19.27 2.01 24.22
CA LYS A 321 18.57 0.75 24.04
C LYS A 321 17.05 0.95 24.10
N PRO A 322 16.28 0.30 23.20
CA PRO A 322 14.82 0.30 23.29
C PRO A 322 14.34 -0.47 24.52
N VAL A 323 13.42 0.14 25.26
CA VAL A 323 12.75 -0.40 26.44
C VAL A 323 11.26 -0.47 26.15
N CYS A 324 10.67 -1.66 26.30
CA CYS A 324 9.23 -1.85 26.17
C CYS A 324 8.49 -1.11 27.29
N ASN A 325 7.56 -0.22 26.93
CA ASN A 325 6.76 0.50 27.91
C ASN A 325 5.63 -0.38 28.46
N GLU A 326 5.15 -0.05 29.66
CA GLU A 326 3.97 -0.70 30.24
C GLU A 326 2.68 -0.19 29.54
N PRO A 327 1.62 -1.02 29.49
CA PRO A 327 0.31 -0.59 29.00
C PRO A 327 -0.21 0.62 29.77
N SER A 328 -0.73 1.61 29.05
CA SER A 328 -1.24 2.83 29.65
C SER A 328 -2.35 3.42 28.79
N LEU A 329 -3.31 4.11 29.41
CA LEU A 329 -4.39 4.81 28.70
C LEU A 329 -5.17 3.92 27.72
N GLY A 330 -5.32 2.63 28.05
CA GLY A 330 -5.99 1.65 27.19
C GLY A 330 -5.15 1.14 26.01
N PHE A 331 -3.93 1.65 25.81
CA PHE A 331 -2.98 1.18 24.83
C PHE A 331 -2.10 0.07 25.40
N GLU A 332 -1.99 -1.05 24.68
CA GLU A 332 -1.07 -2.14 24.97
C GLU A 332 0.01 -2.21 23.88
N PRO A 333 1.30 -1.94 24.19
CA PRO A 333 2.38 -2.13 23.23
C PRO A 333 2.50 -3.59 22.77
N SER A 334 2.80 -3.82 21.49
CA SER A 334 3.02 -5.19 20.98
C SER A 334 4.19 -5.90 21.67
N CYS A 335 5.22 -5.16 22.09
CA CYS A 335 6.30 -5.73 22.90
C CYS A 335 5.78 -6.25 24.25
N TRP A 336 4.79 -5.58 24.86
CA TRP A 336 4.19 -6.02 26.12
C TRP A 336 3.40 -7.30 25.90
N ARG A 337 2.56 -7.30 24.85
CA ARG A 337 1.78 -8.47 24.44
C ARG A 337 2.64 -9.69 24.15
N ALA A 338 3.82 -9.51 23.55
CA ALA A 338 4.80 -10.59 23.36
C ALA A 338 5.19 -11.26 24.69
N GLY A 339 5.40 -10.46 25.74
CA GLY A 339 5.59 -10.95 27.11
C GLY A 339 4.41 -11.75 27.62
N GLU A 340 3.19 -11.24 27.45
CA GLU A 340 1.97 -11.91 27.92
C GLU A 340 1.70 -13.25 27.20
N ILE A 341 2.01 -13.33 25.91
CA ILE A 341 1.92 -14.58 25.14
C ILE A 341 2.87 -15.63 25.72
N ILE A 342 4.15 -15.28 25.90
CA ILE A 342 5.17 -16.19 26.44
C ILE A 342 4.85 -16.59 27.89
N ARG A 343 4.42 -15.64 28.71
CA ARG A 343 3.98 -15.89 30.09
C ARG A 343 2.84 -16.90 30.14
N SER A 344 1.83 -16.72 29.30
CA SER A 344 0.65 -17.58 29.25
C SER A 344 0.99 -18.99 28.79
N ARG A 345 1.93 -19.15 27.86
CA ARG A 345 2.44 -20.45 27.41
C ARG A 345 3.22 -21.17 28.51
N CYS A 346 4.17 -20.45 29.15
CA CYS A 346 4.96 -20.96 30.26
C CYS A 346 4.10 -21.47 31.44
N LEU A 347 3.06 -20.71 31.83
CA LEU A 347 2.16 -21.11 32.90
C LEU A 347 1.34 -22.37 32.54
N LYS A 348 0.97 -22.53 31.26
CA LYS A 348 0.27 -23.74 30.78
C LYS A 348 1.18 -24.98 30.80
N GLU A 349 2.50 -24.79 30.70
CA GLU A 349 3.50 -25.86 30.78
C GLU A 349 3.77 -26.30 32.24
N GLY A 350 3.29 -25.53 33.23
CA GLY A 350 3.37 -25.87 34.66
C GLY A 350 4.56 -25.26 35.39
N ASP A 351 5.28 -24.33 34.76
CA ASP A 351 6.39 -23.60 35.37
C ASP A 351 5.91 -22.62 36.47
N SER A 352 6.85 -22.17 37.31
CA SER A 352 6.54 -21.23 38.38
C SER A 352 6.23 -19.82 37.85
N ALA A 353 5.37 -19.08 38.56
CA ALA A 353 5.04 -17.70 38.18
C ALA A 353 6.28 -16.81 38.03
N LYS A 354 7.27 -16.97 38.93
CA LYS A 354 8.53 -16.22 38.86
C LYS A 354 9.31 -16.51 37.58
N GLU A 355 9.44 -17.77 37.20
CA GLU A 355 10.13 -18.16 35.96
C GLU A 355 9.37 -17.65 34.73
N CYS A 356 8.04 -17.73 34.72
CA CYS A 356 7.25 -17.21 33.62
C CYS A 356 7.31 -15.68 33.51
N ASP A 357 7.42 -14.96 34.63
CA ASP A 357 7.63 -13.51 34.65
C ASP A 357 9.02 -13.13 34.09
N GLU A 358 10.06 -13.91 34.41
CA GLU A 358 11.41 -13.74 33.84
C GLU A 358 11.40 -13.98 32.30
N LYS A 359 10.78 -15.07 31.83
CA LYS A 359 10.62 -15.36 30.40
C LYS A 359 9.81 -14.27 29.68
N ALA A 360 8.76 -13.75 30.31
CA ALA A 360 7.97 -12.64 29.78
C ALA A 360 8.80 -11.37 29.63
N SER A 361 9.64 -11.04 30.62
CA SER A 361 10.53 -9.88 30.56
C SER A 361 11.51 -9.99 29.39
N ILE A 362 12.11 -11.16 29.18
CA ILE A 362 13.02 -11.41 28.05
C ILE A 362 12.28 -11.27 26.71
N ALA A 363 11.05 -11.76 26.61
CA ALA A 363 10.25 -11.63 25.40
C ALA A 363 9.91 -10.17 25.07
N ARG A 364 9.57 -9.36 26.07
CA ARG A 364 9.34 -7.91 25.92
C ARG A 364 10.60 -7.20 25.39
N GLU A 365 11.76 -7.53 25.95
CA GLU A 365 13.05 -6.98 25.54
C GLU A 365 13.41 -7.37 24.10
N ASN A 366 13.31 -8.64 23.75
CA ASN A 366 13.60 -9.13 22.39
C ASN A 366 12.70 -8.45 21.36
N HIS A 367 11.40 -8.33 21.64
CA HIS A 367 10.47 -7.64 20.74
C HIS A 367 10.80 -6.15 20.61
N ALA A 368 11.13 -5.46 21.71
CA ALA A 368 11.49 -4.04 21.66
C ALA A 368 12.78 -3.81 20.83
N ILE A 369 13.78 -4.67 20.98
CA ILE A 369 15.05 -4.62 20.21
C ILE A 369 14.81 -4.91 18.73
N ALA A 370 13.94 -5.87 18.41
CA ALA A 370 13.64 -6.24 17.03
C ALA A 370 12.82 -5.18 16.26
N GLY A 371 12.30 -4.16 16.95
CA GLY A 371 11.61 -3.03 16.34
C GLY A 371 10.42 -3.46 15.47
N VAL A 372 10.41 -3.04 14.20
CA VAL A 372 9.36 -3.41 13.23
C VAL A 372 9.24 -4.91 13.01
N SER A 373 10.31 -5.68 13.25
CA SER A 373 10.32 -7.15 13.12
C SER A 373 9.96 -7.88 14.41
N GLY A 374 9.46 -7.18 15.44
CA GLY A 374 9.19 -7.74 16.77
C GLY A 374 8.25 -8.96 16.78
N PHE A 375 7.31 -9.03 15.84
CA PHE A 375 6.39 -10.16 15.71
C PHE A 375 7.12 -11.50 15.44
N ASN A 376 8.32 -11.47 14.85
CA ASN A 376 9.13 -12.67 14.60
C ASN A 376 9.80 -13.22 15.87
N THR A 377 9.76 -12.48 16.99
CA THR A 377 10.41 -12.88 18.26
C THR A 377 9.56 -13.84 19.10
N VAL A 378 8.31 -14.11 18.69
CA VAL A 378 7.39 -15.02 19.38
C VAL A 378 6.98 -16.16 18.41
N PRO A 379 7.82 -17.20 18.25
CA PRO A 379 7.53 -18.29 17.34
C PRO A 379 6.19 -18.97 17.62
N GLY A 380 5.43 -19.26 16.56
CA GLY A 380 4.14 -19.94 16.66
C GLY A 380 3.00 -19.09 17.21
N ALA A 381 3.18 -17.77 17.40
CA ALA A 381 2.04 -16.86 17.61
C ALA A 381 1.23 -16.69 16.32
N ASP A 382 -0.09 -16.64 16.47
CA ASP A 382 -1.02 -16.29 15.39
C ASP A 382 -1.59 -14.88 15.59
N LEU A 383 -2.49 -14.43 14.70
CA LEU A 383 -3.09 -13.10 14.77
C LEU A 383 -3.95 -12.90 16.03
N ASP A 384 -4.60 -13.96 16.52
CA ASP A 384 -5.49 -13.88 17.68
C ASP A 384 -4.69 -13.72 18.98
N ASP A 385 -3.50 -14.33 19.06
CA ASP A 385 -2.54 -14.13 20.16
C ASP A 385 -2.17 -12.65 20.35
N TRP A 386 -2.01 -11.89 19.26
CA TRP A 386 -1.64 -10.47 19.31
C TRP A 386 -2.80 -9.53 19.63
N GLY A 387 -4.05 -9.96 19.35
CA GLY A 387 -5.27 -9.19 19.59
C GLY A 387 -5.19 -7.76 19.06
N ASN A 388 -5.51 -6.79 19.91
CA ASN A 388 -5.49 -5.34 19.58
C ASN A 388 -4.18 -4.63 19.98
N SER A 389 -3.11 -5.38 20.27
CA SER A 389 -1.85 -4.75 20.68
C SER A 389 -1.26 -3.87 19.57
N GLY A 390 -0.61 -2.77 19.96
CA GLY A 390 -0.02 -1.80 19.04
C GLY A 390 -1.02 -0.90 18.31
N GLN A 391 -2.33 -1.11 18.41
CA GLN A 391 -3.34 -0.27 17.76
C GLN A 391 -3.71 0.93 18.62
N CYS A 392 -3.99 2.08 17.98
CA CYS A 392 -4.57 3.22 18.71
C CYS A 392 -6.04 2.92 19.06
N PRO A 393 -6.41 2.81 20.34
CA PRO A 393 -7.73 2.32 20.74
C PRO A 393 -8.86 3.31 20.53
N ASP A 394 -8.54 4.61 20.46
CA ASP A 394 -9.49 5.72 20.43
C ASP A 394 -9.23 6.70 19.28
N CYS A 395 -8.45 6.30 18.27
CA CYS A 395 -8.23 7.08 17.06
C CYS A 395 -9.28 6.74 15.98
N PHE A 396 -9.57 7.70 15.11
CA PHE A 396 -10.42 7.51 13.93
C PHE A 396 -9.64 6.83 12.80
N LEU A 397 -9.94 5.55 12.54
CA LEU A 397 -9.35 4.76 11.45
C LEU A 397 -7.79 4.88 11.38
N PRO A 398 -7.08 4.61 12.49
CA PRO A 398 -5.64 4.84 12.57
C PRO A 398 -4.85 3.91 11.66
N ALA A 399 -3.62 4.33 11.35
CA ALA A 399 -2.65 3.44 10.75
C ALA A 399 -2.35 2.21 11.64
N PHE A 400 -2.09 1.07 11.00
CA PHE A 400 -1.70 -0.16 11.70
C PHE A 400 -0.42 0.06 12.52
N ASN A 401 -0.40 -0.44 13.77
CA ASN A 401 0.73 -0.30 14.69
C ASN A 401 1.16 1.18 14.86
N TYR A 402 0.23 2.01 15.29
CA TYR A 402 0.32 3.47 15.23
C TYR A 402 1.52 4.07 15.98
N ARG A 403 2.27 4.99 15.33
CA ARG A 403 3.39 5.74 15.94
C ARG A 403 2.97 7.16 16.37
N PRO A 404 2.57 7.40 17.64
CA PRO A 404 2.04 8.70 18.04
C PRO A 404 3.07 9.85 17.91
N GLY A 405 4.35 9.58 18.17
CA GLY A 405 5.42 10.57 18.01
C GLY A 405 5.62 11.05 16.56
N ASN A 406 5.11 10.31 15.57
CA ASN A 406 5.20 10.68 14.15
C ASN A 406 3.86 11.15 13.57
N SER A 407 2.88 11.49 14.43
CA SER A 407 1.59 12.03 14.02
C SER A 407 1.68 13.45 13.49
N VAL A 408 0.70 13.86 12.67
CA VAL A 408 0.63 15.23 12.16
C VAL A 408 0.37 16.24 13.27
N GLN A 409 -0.46 15.92 14.28
CA GLN A 409 -0.64 16.80 15.45
C GLN A 409 0.67 17.00 16.22
N TYR A 410 1.51 15.96 16.40
CA TYR A 410 2.84 16.13 16.99
C TYR A 410 3.70 17.07 16.14
N ALA A 411 3.75 16.85 14.81
CA ALA A 411 4.52 17.68 13.89
C ALA A 411 4.10 19.16 13.96
N LEU A 412 2.81 19.46 14.02
CA LEU A 412 2.32 20.84 14.10
C LEU A 412 2.59 21.51 15.45
N ALA A 413 2.71 20.73 16.53
CA ALA A 413 2.91 21.26 17.88
C ALA A 413 4.39 21.53 18.22
N ILE A 414 5.33 20.86 17.55
CA ILE A 414 6.76 20.94 17.88
C ILE A 414 7.46 22.10 17.15
N THR A 415 8.53 22.60 17.77
CA THR A 415 9.41 23.63 17.19
C THR A 415 10.84 23.33 17.59
N ASN A 416 11.75 23.35 16.63
CA ASN A 416 13.19 23.22 16.88
C ASN A 416 13.79 24.60 17.19
N PHE A 417 14.50 24.69 18.31
CA PHE A 417 15.16 25.90 18.80
C PHE A 417 16.70 25.81 18.80
N ASP A 418 17.29 24.84 18.09
CA ASP A 418 18.75 24.67 18.04
C ASP A 418 19.46 25.94 17.51
N ASN A 419 18.77 26.69 16.64
CA ASN A 419 19.10 28.08 16.33
C ASN A 419 17.99 29.02 16.86
N PRO A 420 18.17 29.63 18.04
CA PRO A 420 17.15 30.50 18.64
C PRO A 420 16.75 31.72 17.80
N HIS A 421 17.64 32.18 16.89
CA HIS A 421 17.36 33.31 16.01
C HIS A 421 16.57 32.92 14.76
N LYS A 422 16.48 31.63 14.44
CA LYS A 422 15.73 31.09 13.32
C LYS A 422 15.10 29.75 13.72
N PRO A 423 14.10 29.76 14.62
CA PRO A 423 13.41 28.54 15.00
C PRO A 423 12.74 27.91 13.78
N ARG A 424 12.68 26.58 13.76
CA ARG A 424 12.10 25.82 12.66
C ARG A 424 10.86 25.08 13.12
N ASN A 425 9.83 25.09 12.28
CA ASN A 425 8.57 24.41 12.54
C ASN A 425 7.99 23.92 11.21
N PHE A 426 7.07 22.96 11.27
CA PHE A 426 6.33 22.53 10.09
C PHE A 426 5.18 23.49 9.78
N ARG A 427 4.91 23.69 8.48
CA ARG A 427 3.81 24.51 7.96
C ARG A 427 3.10 23.77 6.84
N PHE A 428 2.26 22.83 7.23
CA PHE A 428 1.54 21.97 6.28
C PHE A 428 0.11 22.46 6.05
N GLY A 429 -0.34 22.40 4.80
CA GLY A 429 -1.73 22.07 4.50
C GLY A 429 -1.96 20.56 4.60
N PHE A 430 -3.22 20.14 4.54
CA PHE A 430 -3.60 18.73 4.66
C PHE A 430 -4.29 18.25 3.40
N ILE A 431 -4.01 17.01 3.03
CA ILE A 431 -4.77 16.28 2.02
C ILE A 431 -4.97 14.83 2.49
N GLY A 432 -6.10 14.24 2.13
CA GLY A 432 -6.25 12.79 2.14
C GLY A 432 -6.12 12.27 0.72
N SER A 433 -5.40 11.17 0.54
CA SER A 433 -5.20 10.54 -0.77
C SER A 433 -5.55 9.06 -0.69
N SER A 434 -5.73 8.39 -1.83
CA SER A 434 -6.02 6.95 -1.79
C SER A 434 -4.82 6.11 -1.39
N ASP A 435 -3.63 6.46 -1.89
CA ASP A 435 -2.46 5.58 -1.88
C ASP A 435 -2.81 4.20 -2.50
N SER A 436 -3.54 4.27 -3.62
CA SER A 436 -4.13 3.09 -4.24
C SER A 436 -3.08 2.30 -5.04
N HIS A 437 -2.90 1.02 -4.74
CA HIS A 437 -2.05 0.09 -5.50
C HIS A 437 -2.79 -0.68 -6.60
N THR A 438 -3.96 -0.20 -6.98
CA THR A 438 -4.78 -0.81 -8.04
C THR A 438 -5.13 0.16 -9.17
N ALA A 439 -4.42 1.28 -9.29
CA ALA A 439 -4.70 2.36 -10.24
C ALA A 439 -6.13 2.94 -10.13
N ARG A 440 -6.72 2.93 -8.92
CA ARG A 440 -8.08 3.41 -8.67
C ARG A 440 -8.06 4.69 -7.83
N ALA A 441 -7.68 5.79 -8.47
CA ALA A 441 -7.65 7.11 -7.87
C ALA A 441 -8.98 7.48 -7.20
N GLY A 442 -8.94 7.98 -5.97
CA GLY A 442 -10.13 8.36 -5.19
C GLY A 442 -10.99 7.17 -4.77
N ASN A 443 -10.43 5.96 -4.68
CA ASN A 443 -11.18 4.80 -4.19
C ASN A 443 -11.61 5.00 -2.72
N GLY A 444 -12.91 4.88 -2.46
CA GLY A 444 -13.48 5.01 -1.10
C GLY A 444 -14.62 4.04 -0.78
N TYR A 445 -15.16 3.35 -1.78
CA TYR A 445 -16.36 2.50 -1.64
C TYR A 445 -16.00 1.04 -1.30
N LYS A 446 -15.48 0.81 -0.09
CA LYS A 446 -15.06 -0.53 0.38
C LYS A 446 -16.23 -1.52 0.55
N GLU A 447 -17.46 -1.04 0.65
CA GLU A 447 -18.66 -1.82 0.96
C GLU A 447 -19.08 -2.75 -0.18
N TYR A 448 -18.84 -2.35 -1.43
CA TYR A 448 -19.22 -3.15 -2.60
C TYR A 448 -18.15 -4.16 -3.01
N TRP A 449 -16.87 -3.75 -2.95
CA TRP A 449 -15.78 -4.59 -3.44
C TRP A 449 -14.44 -4.30 -2.76
N ARG A 450 -14.37 -4.63 -1.46
CA ARG A 450 -13.18 -4.40 -0.63
C ARG A 450 -11.86 -4.86 -1.28
N LYS A 451 -11.77 -6.07 -1.85
CA LYS A 451 -10.51 -6.59 -2.41
C LYS A 451 -10.02 -5.86 -3.67
N GLY A 452 -10.91 -5.23 -4.43
CA GLY A 452 -10.54 -4.45 -5.62
C GLY A 452 -10.44 -2.95 -5.35
N LEU A 453 -11.15 -2.43 -4.36
CA LEU A 453 -11.24 -0.99 -4.07
C LEU A 453 -10.44 -0.56 -2.84
N THR A 454 -9.67 -1.45 -2.23
CA THR A 454 -8.79 -1.16 -1.09
C THR A 454 -7.52 -2.00 -1.20
N GLU A 455 -6.56 -1.73 -0.32
CA GLU A 455 -5.32 -2.50 -0.17
C GLU A 455 -5.50 -3.90 0.46
N ALA A 456 -6.75 -4.37 0.58
CA ALA A 456 -7.07 -5.70 1.09
C ALA A 456 -6.76 -6.79 0.04
N SER A 457 -5.52 -7.25 -0.01
CA SER A 457 -5.07 -8.36 -0.86
C SER A 457 -4.69 -9.59 -0.05
N GLY A 458 -4.61 -10.75 -0.71
CA GLY A 458 -4.16 -11.98 -0.07
C GLY A 458 -4.81 -13.26 -0.58
N PRO A 459 -4.20 -14.42 -0.31
CA PRO A 459 -4.77 -15.73 -0.68
C PRO A 459 -6.11 -15.98 0.02
N GLU A 460 -6.95 -16.86 -0.53
CA GLU A 460 -8.25 -17.20 0.10
C GLU A 460 -8.08 -17.86 1.47
N LYS A 461 -7.02 -18.65 1.62
CA LYS A 461 -6.59 -19.24 2.89
C LYS A 461 -5.21 -18.68 3.23
N PRO A 462 -4.95 -18.28 4.49
CA PRO A 462 -3.68 -17.69 4.89
C PRO A 462 -2.58 -18.76 5.06
N ASN A 463 -2.43 -19.64 4.08
CA ASN A 463 -1.44 -20.70 4.06
C ASN A 463 -0.95 -20.96 2.63
N ALA A 464 0.09 -21.79 2.50
CA ALA A 464 0.69 -22.10 1.20
C ALA A 464 -0.32 -22.71 0.21
N PHE A 465 -1.32 -23.47 0.69
CA PHE A 465 -2.38 -24.02 -0.18
C PHE A 465 -3.28 -22.91 -0.74
N GLY A 466 -3.65 -21.92 0.06
CA GLY A 466 -4.45 -20.78 -0.39
C GLY A 466 -3.75 -19.91 -1.43
N MET A 467 -2.42 -19.79 -1.37
CA MET A 467 -1.64 -19.12 -2.42
C MET A 467 -1.60 -19.93 -3.72
N MET A 468 -1.67 -21.25 -3.62
CA MET A 468 -1.64 -22.17 -4.76
C MET A 468 -3.01 -22.31 -5.44
N GLU A 469 -4.10 -22.16 -4.70
CA GLU A 469 -5.46 -22.26 -5.21
C GLU A 469 -5.73 -21.18 -6.28
N PRO A 470 -6.28 -21.54 -7.46
CA PRO A 470 -6.73 -20.56 -8.43
C PRO A 470 -7.77 -19.64 -7.79
N ALA A 471 -7.66 -18.33 -8.01
CA ALA A 471 -8.64 -17.36 -7.55
C ALA A 471 -10.05 -17.81 -8.00
N LYS A 472 -10.94 -18.18 -7.06
CA LYS A 472 -12.28 -18.66 -7.41
C LYS A 472 -13.12 -17.49 -7.92
N ASN A 473 -13.11 -17.30 -9.24
CA ASN A 473 -14.25 -16.98 -10.11
C ASN A 473 -13.83 -16.17 -11.35
N ARG A 474 -13.32 -16.87 -12.37
CA ARG A 474 -13.73 -16.66 -13.76
C ARG A 474 -14.03 -18.04 -14.39
N LYS A 475 -15.20 -18.60 -14.04
CA LYS A 475 -15.84 -19.84 -14.57
C LYS A 475 -15.08 -21.18 -14.40
N ASN A 476 -15.68 -22.06 -13.57
CA ASN A 476 -15.54 -23.52 -13.36
C ASN A 476 -14.24 -24.25 -13.77
N PRO A 477 -13.52 -24.90 -12.83
CA PRO A 477 -12.43 -25.83 -13.15
C PRO A 477 -12.93 -27.23 -13.55
N SER A 478 -12.24 -27.86 -14.51
CA SER A 478 -12.43 -29.28 -14.85
C SER A 478 -11.42 -30.17 -14.12
N LEU A 479 -11.82 -31.42 -13.88
CA LEU A 479 -11.27 -32.42 -12.97
C LEU A 479 -9.78 -32.83 -13.18
N ASN A 480 -9.09 -32.34 -14.21
CA ASN A 480 -7.79 -32.87 -14.64
C ASN A 480 -6.56 -32.27 -13.94
N GLN A 481 -6.69 -31.22 -13.11
CA GLN A 481 -5.54 -30.60 -12.42
C GLN A 481 -5.08 -31.32 -11.15
N TYR A 482 -5.93 -32.17 -10.54
CA TYR A 482 -5.60 -32.89 -9.30
C TYR A 482 -4.51 -33.96 -9.49
N LEU A 483 -4.39 -34.53 -10.69
CA LEU A 483 -3.46 -35.63 -10.98
C LEU A 483 -2.00 -35.17 -11.18
N LEU A 484 -1.76 -33.89 -11.47
CA LEU A 484 -0.41 -33.37 -11.69
C LEU A 484 0.30 -33.05 -10.36
N VAL A 485 -0.43 -32.52 -9.38
CA VAL A 485 0.10 -32.16 -8.05
C VAL A 485 0.55 -33.41 -7.27
N LEU A 486 -0.22 -34.49 -7.34
CA LEU A 486 0.15 -35.77 -6.72
C LEU A 486 1.42 -36.38 -7.32
N LYS A 487 1.59 -36.29 -8.66
CA LYS A 487 2.78 -36.82 -9.34
C LYS A 487 4.06 -36.03 -9.04
N VAL A 488 3.96 -34.71 -8.89
CA VAL A 488 5.11 -33.86 -8.51
C VAL A 488 5.52 -34.12 -7.06
N TRP A 489 4.57 -34.37 -6.16
CA TRP A 489 4.83 -34.75 -4.77
C TRP A 489 5.55 -36.11 -4.64
N ASP A 490 5.15 -37.11 -5.42
CA ASP A 490 5.81 -38.42 -5.41
C ASP A 490 7.24 -38.38 -6.00
N LEU A 491 7.49 -37.50 -6.98
CA LEU A 491 8.83 -37.25 -7.53
C LEU A 491 9.75 -36.54 -6.52
N LEU A 492 9.23 -35.59 -5.73
CA LEU A 492 9.97 -34.93 -4.65
C LEU A 492 10.32 -35.88 -3.50
N LYS A 493 9.39 -36.78 -3.13
CA LYS A 493 9.66 -37.88 -2.18
C LYS A 493 10.83 -38.74 -2.64
N SER A 494 10.82 -39.18 -3.90
CA SER A 494 11.87 -40.00 -4.49
C SER A 494 13.24 -39.32 -4.46
N TRP A 495 13.29 -38.00 -4.64
CA TRP A 495 14.53 -37.23 -4.70
C TRP A 495 15.16 -37.00 -3.33
N ILE A 496 14.34 -36.76 -2.30
CA ILE A 496 14.79 -36.54 -0.92
C ILE A 496 15.31 -37.86 -0.29
N THR A 497 14.77 -39.01 -0.68
CA THR A 497 15.14 -40.29 -0.05
C THR A 497 16.41 -40.95 -0.58
N LYS A 498 17.00 -40.48 -1.69
CA LYS A 498 18.06 -41.26 -2.37
C LYS A 498 19.49 -40.78 -2.24
N ASP A 499 19.85 -39.49 -2.28
CA ASP A 499 21.29 -39.14 -2.35
C ASP A 499 21.65 -37.71 -1.89
N ARG A 500 21.61 -37.40 -0.58
CA ARG A 500 22.48 -36.37 0.06
C ARG A 500 22.24 -36.22 1.59
N PRO A 501 23.30 -35.96 2.39
CA PRO A 501 23.15 -35.60 3.80
C PRO A 501 22.51 -34.21 3.99
N LEU A 502 21.67 -34.09 5.02
CA LEU A 502 20.78 -32.97 5.38
C LEU A 502 21.48 -31.67 5.87
N SER A 503 22.73 -31.42 5.49
CA SER A 503 23.53 -30.29 6.01
C SER A 503 23.50 -29.01 5.15
N PHE A 504 22.62 -28.91 4.15
CA PHE A 504 22.61 -27.79 3.19
C PHE A 504 21.28 -27.02 3.08
N LEU A 505 20.32 -27.28 3.96
CA LEU A 505 19.05 -26.55 4.01
C LEU A 505 19.07 -25.55 5.19
N PRO A 506 18.72 -24.27 4.97
CA PRO A 506 18.46 -23.35 6.07
C PRO A 506 17.42 -23.94 7.01
N GLU A 507 17.60 -23.78 8.32
CA GLU A 507 16.78 -24.37 9.40
C GLU A 507 15.27 -24.16 9.23
N VAL A 508 14.89 -23.07 8.54
CA VAL A 508 13.52 -22.70 8.13
C VAL A 508 12.88 -23.75 7.20
N TRP A 509 13.66 -24.37 6.31
CA TRP A 509 13.19 -25.40 5.39
C TRP A 509 13.02 -26.76 6.07
N LEU A 510 13.85 -27.08 7.06
CA LEU A 510 13.70 -28.28 7.87
C LEU A 510 12.38 -28.22 8.65
N GLN A 511 12.10 -27.07 9.26
CA GLN A 511 10.87 -26.77 9.99
C GLN A 511 9.63 -26.84 9.08
N PHE A 512 9.71 -26.29 7.86
CA PHE A 512 8.65 -26.37 6.86
C PHE A 512 8.34 -27.81 6.42
N ILE A 513 9.38 -28.61 6.13
CA ILE A 513 9.24 -30.01 5.71
C ILE A 513 8.71 -30.89 6.85
N LEU A 514 9.19 -30.67 8.08
CA LEU A 514 8.73 -31.41 9.27
C LEU A 514 7.28 -31.09 9.60
N LYS A 515 6.86 -29.82 9.51
CA LYS A 515 5.49 -29.39 9.82
C LYS A 515 4.48 -29.95 8.81
N VAL A 516 4.80 -29.92 7.52
CA VAL A 516 3.99 -30.55 6.45
C VAL A 516 3.95 -32.09 6.62
N GLY A 517 5.05 -32.71 7.06
CA GLY A 517 5.10 -34.15 7.31
C GLY A 517 4.31 -34.62 8.54
N ILE A 518 4.20 -33.78 9.58
CA ILE A 518 3.45 -34.08 10.80
C ILE A 518 1.94 -33.96 10.56
N GLU A 519 1.47 -32.92 9.86
CA GLU A 519 0.04 -32.71 9.57
C GLU A 519 -0.56 -33.83 8.71
N ILE A 520 0.22 -34.38 7.77
CA ILE A 520 -0.19 -35.54 6.95
C ILE A 520 -0.23 -36.85 7.77
N ARG A 521 0.61 -36.99 8.81
CA ARG A 521 0.64 -38.19 9.68
C ARG A 521 -0.49 -38.24 10.70
N SER A 522 -0.99 -37.10 11.15
CA SER A 522 -2.01 -37.03 12.21
C SER A 522 -3.43 -37.37 11.76
N GLY A 523 -3.69 -37.51 10.45
CA GLY A 523 -5.03 -37.84 9.95
C GLY A 523 -6.11 -36.82 10.34
N ILE A 524 -5.73 -35.61 10.78
CA ILE A 524 -6.61 -34.46 10.95
C ILE A 524 -6.67 -33.77 9.57
N LEU A 525 -7.33 -34.43 8.61
CA LEU A 525 -7.71 -33.92 7.30
C LEU A 525 -8.99 -34.64 6.84
#